data_AF-A0A3A6PJX4-F1
#
_entry.id   AF-A0A3A6PJX4-F1
#
_cell.length_a   1.000
_cell.length_b   1.000
_cell.length_c   1.000
_cell.angle_alpha   90.00
_cell.angle_beta   90.00
_cell.angle_gamma   90.00
#
_symmetry.space_group_name_H-M   'P 1'
#
loop_
_entity.id
_entity.type
_entity.pdbx_description
1 polymer ?
#
loop_
_entity_poly.entity_id
_entity_poly.type
_entity_poly.pdbx_seq_one_letter_code
_entity_poly.pdbx_strand_id
1 'polypeptide(L)'
;MQKPFQKTDLSEVKLYIEENFTKPLTLDHLANLTGLSPSYFSSAFKQQFIQSPMEFVTQLRIQKAKQLLQQEGARLKPIAEAVGYSDEFYFSRVFKKVEGISPTMYTSQQKSHIAVVTGNMMGYLHAAGMIPFAAPLSAKWTPYYYNLWPDQIEHKVSLTKNKNYCIPNELYHLPLDLLISPKEVPPELVKRMEEHFPVYWLDDRQDCLFALTELADRLNKGEEAKQWIMEYQARLEDIRRALNWEADPPRMMVIRIYQQRIFAYCNSGIQHLLFKDLGAVPSYEHDGLYNNEITFDQLSQLKVDKLFTIICPDDESRATWHHLQRDAGFRGLEASKHQQIYVVHSDPWFEYSPVALRRMLEEVAVMLIP
;
A
#
# COMPACT_ATOMS: atom_id res chain seq x y z
N MET A 1 -17.72 -41.29 32.19
CA MET A 1 -18.27 -40.52 31.04
C MET A 1 -17.13 -39.77 30.38
N GLN A 2 -16.71 -40.18 29.18
CA GLN A 2 -15.86 -39.41 28.26
C GLN A 2 -16.71 -39.15 27.01
N LYS A 3 -16.86 -37.89 26.59
CA LYS A 3 -17.58 -37.53 25.35
C LYS A 3 -16.73 -37.92 24.13
N PRO A 4 -17.33 -38.35 23.01
CA PRO A 4 -16.59 -38.62 21.77
C PRO A 4 -16.13 -37.29 21.14
N PHE A 5 -14.88 -37.24 20.67
CA PHE A 5 -14.29 -36.08 20.00
C PHE A 5 -14.97 -35.86 18.63
N GLN A 6 -15.44 -34.64 18.41
CA GLN A 6 -15.99 -34.16 17.14
C GLN A 6 -14.83 -33.74 16.22
N LYS A 7 -14.94 -34.04 14.93
CA LYS A 7 -13.90 -33.82 13.91
C LYS A 7 -13.74 -32.31 13.63
N THR A 8 -12.63 -31.72 14.07
CA THR A 8 -12.31 -30.28 13.91
C THR A 8 -12.04 -29.93 12.45
N ASP A 9 -12.63 -28.84 11.94
CA ASP A 9 -12.38 -28.36 10.56
C ASP A 9 -11.01 -27.66 10.43
N LEU A 10 -10.44 -27.59 9.23
CA LEU A 10 -9.16 -26.93 8.95
C LEU A 10 -9.16 -25.45 9.39
N SER A 11 -10.32 -24.78 9.36
CA SER A 11 -10.50 -23.41 9.84
C SER A 11 -10.31 -23.29 11.35
N GLU A 12 -10.81 -24.25 12.12
CA GLU A 12 -10.66 -24.31 13.58
C GLU A 12 -9.21 -24.65 13.98
N VAL A 13 -8.52 -25.49 13.18
CA VAL A 13 -7.10 -25.75 13.39
C VAL A 13 -6.25 -24.51 13.11
N LYS A 14 -6.61 -23.71 12.09
CA LYS A 14 -5.96 -22.42 11.85
C LYS A 14 -6.10 -21.48 13.05
N LEU A 15 -7.31 -21.34 13.61
CA LEU A 15 -7.54 -20.56 14.83
C LEU A 15 -6.73 -21.09 16.01
N TYR A 16 -6.68 -22.42 16.19
CA TYR A 16 -5.86 -23.03 17.22
C TYR A 16 -4.38 -22.69 17.07
N ILE A 17 -3.85 -22.70 15.83
CA ILE A 17 -2.47 -22.29 15.55
C ILE A 17 -2.28 -20.82 15.91
N GLU A 18 -3.19 -19.93 15.52
CA GLU A 18 -3.13 -18.48 15.84
C GLU A 18 -3.10 -18.21 17.36
N GLU A 19 -3.80 -19.00 18.15
CA GLU A 19 -3.80 -18.88 19.62
C GLU A 19 -2.60 -19.55 20.30
N ASN A 20 -1.93 -20.50 19.64
CA ASN A 20 -0.93 -21.37 20.26
C ASN A 20 0.43 -21.40 19.54
N PHE A 21 0.68 -20.52 18.57
CA PHE A 21 1.91 -20.55 17.75
C PHE A 21 3.20 -20.43 18.55
N THR A 22 3.16 -19.86 19.76
CA THR A 22 4.32 -19.74 20.67
C THR A 22 4.67 -21.05 21.38
N LYS A 23 3.79 -22.05 21.35
CA LYS A 23 4.02 -23.38 21.93
C LYS A 23 4.72 -24.30 20.93
N PRO A 24 5.36 -25.40 21.37
CA PRO A 24 5.87 -26.43 20.47
C PRO A 24 4.71 -27.10 19.71
N LEU A 25 4.53 -26.71 18.44
CA LEU A 25 3.55 -27.32 17.53
C LEU A 25 4.28 -28.24 16.56
N THR A 26 3.75 -29.45 16.39
CA THR A 26 4.22 -30.42 15.40
C THR A 26 3.14 -30.70 14.37
N LEU A 27 3.54 -31.12 13.17
CA LEU A 27 2.59 -31.52 12.14
C LEU A 27 1.68 -32.66 12.61
N ASP A 28 2.23 -33.64 13.33
CA ASP A 28 1.47 -34.77 13.90
C ASP A 28 0.41 -34.30 14.91
N HIS A 29 0.76 -33.34 15.78
CA HIS A 29 -0.19 -32.77 16.73
C HIS A 29 -1.37 -32.12 15.98
N LEU A 30 -1.07 -31.27 15.00
CA LEU A 30 -2.09 -30.54 14.26
C LEU A 30 -2.96 -31.47 13.42
N ALA A 31 -2.37 -32.50 12.80
CA ALA A 31 -3.10 -33.51 12.05
C ALA A 31 -4.05 -34.32 12.95
N ASN A 32 -3.61 -34.67 14.16
CA ASN A 32 -4.43 -35.38 15.13
C ASN A 32 -5.69 -34.59 15.55
N LEU A 33 -5.66 -33.25 15.55
CA LEU A 33 -6.85 -32.43 15.82
C LEU A 33 -7.98 -32.66 14.80
N THR A 34 -7.62 -32.99 13.56
CA THR A 34 -8.56 -33.24 12.44
C THR A 34 -8.89 -34.71 12.23
N GLY A 35 -8.15 -35.62 12.89
CA GLY A 35 -8.20 -37.06 12.62
C GLY A 35 -7.65 -37.46 11.25
N LEU A 36 -6.88 -36.59 10.59
CA LEU A 36 -6.24 -36.85 9.30
C LEU A 36 -4.81 -37.36 9.50
N SER A 37 -4.27 -38.05 8.49
CA SER A 37 -2.84 -38.35 8.48
C SER A 37 -2.03 -37.05 8.26
N PRO A 38 -0.80 -36.94 8.79
CA PRO A 38 0.03 -35.74 8.65
C PRO A 38 0.21 -35.27 7.20
N SER A 39 0.42 -36.21 6.27
CA SER A 39 0.58 -35.92 4.85
C SER A 39 -0.69 -35.36 4.22
N TYR A 40 -1.84 -35.97 4.51
CA TYR A 40 -3.12 -35.52 3.97
C TYR A 40 -3.54 -34.17 4.57
N PHE A 41 -3.36 -33.99 5.88
CA PHE A 41 -3.57 -32.72 6.58
C PHE A 41 -2.71 -31.59 5.97
N SER A 42 -1.40 -31.82 5.79
CA SER A 42 -0.51 -30.80 5.22
C SER A 42 -0.94 -30.39 3.82
N SER A 43 -1.32 -31.36 2.97
CA SER A 43 -1.78 -31.08 1.61
C SER A 43 -3.10 -30.32 1.60
N ALA A 44 -4.07 -30.75 2.41
CA ALA A 44 -5.38 -30.11 2.50
C ALA A 44 -5.28 -28.68 3.06
N PHE A 45 -4.49 -28.49 4.13
CA PHE A 45 -4.24 -27.18 4.71
C PHE A 45 -3.56 -26.24 3.70
N LYS A 46 -2.55 -26.74 2.95
CA LYS A 46 -1.87 -25.95 1.91
C LYS A 46 -2.80 -25.59 0.76
N GLN A 47 -3.69 -26.49 0.34
CA GLN A 47 -4.66 -26.20 -0.70
C GLN A 47 -5.65 -25.11 -0.28
N GLN A 48 -6.08 -25.10 0.98
CA GLN A 48 -7.04 -24.14 1.49
C GLN A 48 -6.42 -22.78 1.83
N PHE A 49 -5.23 -22.76 2.43
CA PHE A 49 -4.60 -21.54 2.97
C PHE A 49 -3.35 -21.10 2.20
N ILE A 50 -3.07 -21.75 1.07
CA ILE A 50 -1.97 -21.44 0.13
C ILE A 50 -0.55 -21.61 0.75
N GLN A 51 -0.46 -22.14 1.96
CA GLN A 51 0.80 -22.41 2.68
C GLN A 51 0.65 -23.63 3.58
N SER A 52 1.74 -24.36 3.82
CA SER A 52 1.71 -25.51 4.73
C SER A 52 1.47 -25.08 6.18
N PRO A 53 1.00 -25.99 7.06
CA PRO A 53 0.77 -25.67 8.48
C PRO A 53 2.01 -25.13 9.19
N MET A 54 3.19 -25.69 8.92
CA MET A 54 4.43 -25.28 9.58
C MET A 54 5.00 -23.98 9.01
N GLU A 55 4.77 -23.69 7.73
CA GLU A 55 5.05 -22.37 7.15
C GLU A 55 4.15 -21.32 7.80
N PHE A 56 2.86 -21.61 8.01
CA PHE A 56 1.92 -20.71 8.68
C PHE A 56 2.34 -20.40 10.12
N VAL A 57 2.71 -21.42 10.91
CA VAL A 57 3.27 -21.24 12.26
C VAL A 57 4.52 -20.35 12.20
N THR A 58 5.42 -20.61 11.25
CA THR A 58 6.65 -19.82 11.09
C THR A 58 6.32 -18.36 10.81
N GLN A 59 5.40 -18.07 9.90
CA GLN A 59 4.97 -16.72 9.57
C GLN A 59 4.42 -15.96 10.78
N LEU A 60 3.52 -16.57 11.56
CA LEU A 60 2.99 -15.94 12.78
C LEU A 60 4.10 -15.62 13.80
N ARG A 61 5.06 -16.53 13.99
CA ARG A 61 6.20 -16.32 14.87
C ARG A 61 7.08 -15.16 14.42
N ILE A 62 7.38 -15.08 13.11
CA ILE A 62 8.19 -14.00 12.56
C ILE A 62 7.45 -12.66 12.64
N GLN A 63 6.16 -12.60 12.31
CA GLN A 63 5.34 -11.39 12.46
C GLN A 63 5.35 -10.90 13.91
N LYS A 64 5.18 -11.80 14.89
CA LYS A 64 5.27 -11.43 16.31
C LYS A 64 6.67 -10.97 16.70
N ALA A 65 7.71 -11.63 16.18
CA ALA A 65 9.09 -11.26 16.47
C ALA A 65 9.44 -9.85 15.96
N LYS A 66 8.94 -9.47 14.77
CA LYS A 66 9.12 -8.11 14.22
C LYS A 66 8.54 -7.04 15.16
N GLN A 67 7.36 -7.29 15.73
CA GLN A 67 6.76 -6.39 16.73
C GLN A 67 7.63 -6.26 17.99
N LEU A 68 8.22 -7.36 18.46
CA LEU A 68 9.06 -7.35 19.66
C LEU A 68 10.44 -6.72 19.40
N LEU A 69 11.00 -6.88 18.19
CA LEU A 69 12.28 -6.30 17.78
C LEU A 69 12.25 -4.76 17.69
N GLN A 70 11.07 -4.15 17.65
CA GLN A 70 10.85 -2.70 17.66
C GLN A 70 10.96 -2.07 19.05
N GLN A 71 10.97 -2.88 20.11
CA GLN A 71 11.05 -2.37 21.49
C GLN A 71 12.47 -1.91 21.83
N GLU A 72 12.59 -0.78 22.53
CA GLU A 72 13.89 -0.32 23.04
C GLU A 72 14.54 -1.39 23.93
N GLY A 73 15.84 -1.64 23.71
CA GLY A 73 16.58 -2.63 24.47
C GLY A 73 16.23 -4.10 24.13
N ALA A 74 15.51 -4.35 23.03
CA ALA A 74 15.22 -5.69 22.53
C ALA A 74 16.45 -6.60 22.52
N ARG A 75 16.33 -7.76 23.18
CA ARG A 75 17.36 -8.81 23.19
C ARG A 75 16.85 -10.01 22.41
N LEU A 76 17.72 -10.58 21.59
CA LEU A 76 17.35 -11.61 20.63
C LEU A 76 16.84 -12.89 21.31
N LYS A 77 17.53 -13.35 22.35
CA LYS A 77 17.15 -14.55 23.11
C LYS A 77 15.74 -14.48 23.72
N PRO A 78 15.37 -13.46 24.52
CA PRO A 78 13.99 -13.34 25.01
C PRO A 78 12.94 -13.31 23.92
N ILE A 79 13.24 -12.70 22.76
CA ILE A 79 12.31 -12.64 21.63
C ILE A 79 12.12 -14.02 21.01
N ALA A 80 13.22 -14.76 20.79
CA ALA A 80 13.17 -16.13 20.28
C ALA A 80 12.28 -17.00 21.18
N GLU A 81 12.49 -16.94 22.50
CA GLU A 81 11.71 -17.68 23.50
C GLU A 81 10.23 -17.27 23.47
N ALA A 82 9.93 -15.96 23.45
CA ALA A 82 8.58 -15.43 23.44
C ALA A 82 7.77 -15.83 22.19
N VAL A 83 8.43 -16.05 21.06
CA VAL A 83 7.79 -16.50 19.82
C VAL A 83 7.92 -18.00 19.59
N GLY A 84 8.36 -18.78 20.59
CA GLY A 84 8.34 -20.24 20.54
C GLY A 84 9.54 -20.92 19.89
N TYR A 85 10.69 -20.24 19.84
CA TYR A 85 11.99 -20.84 19.50
C TYR A 85 12.85 -20.96 20.77
N SER A 86 13.37 -22.16 21.02
CA SER A 86 14.27 -22.42 22.16
C SER A 86 15.72 -22.00 21.91
N ASP A 87 16.08 -21.72 20.66
CA ASP A 87 17.44 -21.40 20.22
C ASP A 87 17.42 -20.11 19.40
N GLU A 88 18.13 -19.09 19.88
CA GLU A 88 18.21 -17.78 19.23
C GLU A 88 18.95 -17.78 17.89
N PHE A 89 19.91 -18.68 17.71
CA PHE A 89 20.65 -18.85 16.46
C PHE A 89 19.81 -19.58 15.41
N TYR A 90 19.01 -20.57 15.83
CA TYR A 90 18.01 -21.17 14.96
C TYR A 90 16.94 -20.15 14.58
N PHE A 91 16.40 -19.41 15.55
CA PHE A 91 15.48 -18.30 15.29
C PHE A 91 16.07 -17.29 14.30
N SER A 92 17.31 -16.84 14.50
CA SER A 92 17.95 -15.88 13.61
C SER A 92 18.08 -16.40 12.18
N ARG A 93 18.35 -17.69 11.98
CA ARG A 93 18.42 -18.31 10.65
C ARG A 93 17.04 -18.40 10.00
N VAL A 94 16.02 -18.77 10.77
CA VAL A 94 14.63 -18.82 10.29
C VAL A 94 14.14 -17.42 9.94
N PHE A 95 14.36 -16.45 10.82
CA PHE A 95 14.03 -15.04 10.58
C PHE A 95 14.72 -14.53 9.33
N LYS A 96 16.03 -14.75 9.18
CA LYS A 96 16.76 -14.36 7.96
C LYS A 96 16.24 -15.06 6.70
N LYS A 97 15.85 -16.33 6.80
CA LYS A 97 15.27 -17.06 5.67
C LYS A 97 13.92 -16.47 5.24
N VAL A 98 13.12 -16.00 6.19
CA VAL A 98 11.79 -15.44 5.93
C VAL A 98 11.87 -13.97 5.50
N GLU A 99 12.69 -13.17 6.17
CA GLU A 99 12.77 -11.71 6.01
C GLU A 99 13.94 -11.25 5.13
N GLY A 100 14.81 -12.16 4.66
CA GLY A 100 16.01 -11.84 3.88
C GLY A 100 17.19 -11.32 4.70
N ILE A 101 16.95 -10.71 5.86
CA ILE A 101 17.96 -10.10 6.75
C ILE A 101 17.94 -10.67 8.17
N SER A 102 19.05 -10.58 8.90
CA SER A 102 19.09 -11.05 10.29
C SER A 102 18.25 -10.15 11.22
N PRO A 103 17.76 -10.66 12.36
CA PRO A 103 17.05 -9.87 13.37
C PRO A 103 17.84 -8.61 13.82
N THR A 104 19.16 -8.73 13.96
CA THR A 104 20.01 -7.59 14.34
C THR A 104 20.07 -6.53 13.25
N MET A 105 20.19 -6.94 11.98
CA MET A 105 20.14 -6.01 10.84
C MET A 105 18.75 -5.38 10.73
N TYR A 106 17.69 -6.16 10.96
CA TYR A 106 16.31 -5.68 10.99
C TYR A 106 16.11 -4.55 12.02
N THR A 107 16.60 -4.74 13.25
CA THR A 107 16.59 -3.69 14.29
C THR A 107 17.51 -2.53 13.94
N SER A 108 18.69 -2.77 13.36
CA SER A 108 19.63 -1.71 12.97
C SER A 108 19.10 -0.82 11.86
N GLN A 109 18.39 -1.39 10.88
CA GLN A 109 17.78 -0.63 9.79
C GLN A 109 16.56 0.17 10.27
N GLN A 110 15.88 -0.26 11.34
CA GLN A 110 14.85 0.53 12.02
C GLN A 110 15.43 1.70 12.84
N LYS A 111 16.73 1.69 13.17
CA LYS A 111 17.41 2.79 13.87
C LYS A 111 17.92 3.89 12.94
N SER A 112 17.79 3.74 11.61
CA SER A 112 18.13 4.81 10.69
C SER A 112 17.12 5.94 10.83
N HIS A 113 17.58 7.11 11.24
CA HIS A 113 16.74 8.31 11.38
C HIS A 113 16.47 8.93 10.01
N ILE A 114 15.62 8.25 9.23
CA ILE A 114 15.22 8.71 7.90
C ILE A 114 13.97 9.57 8.02
N ALA A 115 14.05 10.78 7.49
CA ALA A 115 12.88 11.65 7.35
C ALA A 115 12.39 11.71 5.91
N VAL A 116 11.09 11.92 5.72
CA VAL A 116 10.50 12.22 4.42
C VAL A 116 9.82 13.58 4.44
N VAL A 117 9.95 14.32 3.33
CA VAL A 117 9.41 15.68 3.22
C VAL A 117 7.93 15.69 2.82
N THR A 118 7.46 14.66 2.12
CA THR A 118 6.10 14.61 1.56
C THR A 118 5.38 13.31 1.92
N GLY A 119 4.04 13.32 1.82
CA GLY A 119 3.21 12.16 2.16
C GLY A 119 3.45 10.95 1.24
N ASN A 120 3.56 11.17 -0.07
CA ASN A 120 3.78 10.10 -1.05
C ASN A 120 5.09 9.32 -0.83
N MET A 121 6.12 9.96 -0.27
CA MET A 121 7.40 9.32 0.05
C MET A 121 7.29 8.26 1.16
N MET A 122 6.29 8.38 2.03
CA MET A 122 5.98 7.32 3.00
C MET A 122 5.60 6.01 2.30
N GLY A 123 4.98 6.07 1.12
CA GLY A 123 4.64 4.90 0.32
C GLY A 123 5.85 4.14 -0.19
N TYR A 124 6.95 4.85 -0.49
CA TYR A 124 8.21 4.22 -0.90
C TYR A 124 8.89 3.52 0.27
N LEU A 125 9.00 4.19 1.42
CA LEU A 125 9.58 3.58 2.62
C LEU A 125 8.75 2.37 3.08
N HIS A 126 7.42 2.49 3.06
CA HIS A 126 6.54 1.38 3.42
C HIS A 126 6.76 0.16 2.51
N ALA A 127 6.85 0.38 1.19
CA ALA A 127 7.14 -0.69 0.23
C ALA A 127 8.53 -1.32 0.43
N ALA A 128 9.52 -0.53 0.85
CA ALA A 128 10.85 -0.99 1.24
C ALA A 128 10.92 -1.62 2.65
N GLY A 129 9.77 -1.80 3.32
CA GLY A 129 9.70 -2.40 4.66
C GLY A 129 10.23 -1.49 5.77
N MET A 130 10.22 -0.17 5.57
CA MET A 130 10.70 0.84 6.50
C MET A 130 9.57 1.74 7.00
N ILE A 131 9.76 2.31 8.19
CA ILE A 131 8.91 3.35 8.77
C ILE A 131 9.79 4.60 8.90
N PRO A 132 9.36 5.78 8.44
CA PRO A 132 10.14 7.00 8.63
C PRO A 132 10.23 7.37 10.10
N PHE A 133 11.41 7.86 10.50
CA PHE A 133 11.64 8.46 11.80
C PHE A 133 10.89 9.79 11.96
N ALA A 134 10.85 10.58 10.87
CA ALA A 134 10.07 11.81 10.80
C ALA A 134 9.29 11.94 9.48
N ALA A 135 8.02 12.33 9.54
CA ALA A 135 7.18 12.46 8.35
C ALA A 135 5.97 13.38 8.55
N PRO A 136 5.40 13.96 7.47
CA PRO A 136 4.17 14.72 7.54
C PRO A 136 2.95 13.81 7.78
N LEU A 137 2.67 13.54 9.05
CA LEU A 137 1.59 12.66 9.48
C LEU A 137 0.35 13.45 9.89
N SER A 138 -0.75 13.29 9.16
CA SER A 138 -1.99 14.05 9.38
C SER A 138 -3.21 13.18 9.10
N ALA A 139 -4.15 13.14 10.04
CA ALA A 139 -5.43 12.45 9.88
C ALA A 139 -6.24 12.94 8.66
N LYS A 140 -6.00 14.18 8.19
CA LYS A 140 -6.70 14.75 7.03
C LYS A 140 -5.95 14.53 5.72
N TRP A 141 -4.62 14.68 5.73
CA TRP A 141 -3.83 14.78 4.49
C TRP A 141 -3.05 13.51 4.16
N THR A 142 -2.74 12.70 5.17
CA THR A 142 -2.07 11.40 5.01
C THR A 142 -2.82 10.33 5.82
N PRO A 143 -4.15 10.18 5.62
CA PRO A 143 -5.01 9.37 6.48
C PRO A 143 -4.60 7.89 6.52
N TYR A 144 -4.17 7.33 5.39
CA TYR A 144 -3.67 5.96 5.33
C TYR A 144 -2.49 5.74 6.28
N TYR A 145 -1.45 6.56 6.15
CA TYR A 145 -0.26 6.43 6.99
C TYR A 145 -0.55 6.82 8.45
N TYR A 146 -1.44 7.79 8.68
CA TYR A 146 -1.89 8.16 10.04
C TYR A 146 -2.52 6.97 10.78
N ASN A 147 -3.34 6.18 10.07
CA ASN A 147 -3.97 4.99 10.63
C ASN A 147 -3.03 3.78 10.68
N LEU A 148 -2.10 3.67 9.74
CA LEU A 148 -1.13 2.58 9.67
C LEU A 148 -0.03 2.71 10.74
N TRP A 149 0.42 3.95 10.98
CA TRP A 149 1.53 4.26 11.87
C TRP A 149 1.20 5.35 12.91
N PRO A 150 0.13 5.19 13.71
CA PRO A 150 -0.30 6.23 14.64
C PRO A 150 0.79 6.55 15.67
N ASP A 151 1.56 5.56 16.11
CA ASP A 151 2.56 5.71 17.19
C ASP A 151 3.98 5.28 16.78
N GLN A 152 4.17 4.74 15.56
CA GLN A 152 5.50 4.30 15.11
C GLN A 152 6.35 5.40 14.48
N ILE A 153 5.74 6.49 13.99
CA ILE A 153 6.49 7.66 13.52
C ILE A 153 6.77 8.55 14.73
N GLU A 154 8.04 8.63 15.12
CA GLU A 154 8.48 9.36 16.32
C GLU A 154 8.25 10.86 16.19
N HIS A 155 8.59 11.45 15.04
CA HIS A 155 8.46 12.88 14.79
C HIS A 155 7.42 13.20 13.70
N LYS A 156 6.22 13.56 14.13
CA LYS A 156 5.12 14.00 13.25
C LYS A 156 5.32 15.48 12.92
N VAL A 157 5.77 15.78 11.71
CA VAL A 157 6.01 17.16 11.26
C VAL A 157 4.79 17.76 10.56
N SER A 158 4.63 19.07 10.68
CA SER A 158 3.52 19.80 10.08
C SER A 158 3.71 19.95 8.57
N LEU A 159 2.62 19.89 7.81
CA LEU A 159 2.60 20.28 6.40
C LEU A 159 2.52 21.79 6.23
N THR A 160 3.20 22.34 5.22
CA THR A 160 3.08 23.74 4.79
C THR A 160 1.64 24.15 4.45
N LYS A 161 1.40 25.44 4.23
CA LYS A 161 0.05 25.95 3.90
C LYS A 161 -0.52 25.32 2.63
N ASN A 162 0.30 25.16 1.59
CA ASN A 162 -0.10 24.53 0.33
C ASN A 162 -0.11 22.99 0.38
N LYS A 163 0.31 22.37 1.50
CA LYS A 163 0.29 20.92 1.75
C LYS A 163 1.18 20.10 0.81
N ASN A 164 2.10 20.75 0.10
CA ASN A 164 3.01 20.07 -0.83
C ASN A 164 4.20 19.42 -0.13
N TYR A 165 4.62 19.93 1.03
CA TYR A 165 5.77 19.43 1.79
C TYR A 165 5.67 19.75 3.28
N CYS A 166 6.46 19.09 4.12
CA CYS A 166 6.56 19.38 5.54
C CYS A 166 7.28 20.71 5.79
N ILE A 167 7.08 21.31 6.96
CA ILE A 167 7.81 22.50 7.40
C ILE A 167 9.25 22.09 7.73
N PRO A 168 10.25 22.45 6.90
CA PRO A 168 11.59 21.87 7.02
C PRO A 168 12.33 22.29 8.29
N ASN A 169 11.97 23.45 8.85
CA ASN A 169 12.52 23.92 10.12
C ASN A 169 12.24 22.98 11.29
N GLU A 170 11.15 22.21 11.25
CA GLU A 170 10.84 21.23 12.30
C GLU A 170 11.81 20.02 12.27
N LEU A 171 12.54 19.82 11.17
CA LEU A 171 13.49 18.74 11.01
C LEU A 171 14.90 19.10 11.49
N TYR A 172 15.31 20.39 11.48
CA TYR A 172 16.72 20.81 11.68
C TYR A 172 17.32 20.44 13.03
N HIS A 173 16.50 20.14 14.03
CA HIS A 173 16.96 19.72 15.35
C HIS A 173 17.03 18.20 15.51
N LEU A 174 16.59 17.45 14.51
CA LEU A 174 16.52 15.99 14.55
C LEU A 174 17.83 15.36 14.09
N PRO A 175 18.23 14.22 14.69
CA PRO A 175 19.48 13.53 14.36
C PRO A 175 19.33 12.69 13.09
N LEU A 176 18.99 13.31 11.95
CA LEU A 176 18.67 12.60 10.72
C LEU A 176 19.92 12.04 10.03
N ASP A 177 19.85 10.76 9.65
CA ASP A 177 20.88 10.11 8.81
C ASP A 177 20.67 10.39 7.32
N LEU A 178 19.41 10.59 6.92
CA LEU A 178 19.01 10.86 5.55
C LEU A 178 17.66 11.60 5.51
N LEU A 179 17.58 12.62 4.66
CA LEU A 179 16.32 13.27 4.29
C LEU A 179 15.94 12.85 2.87
N ILE A 180 14.73 12.35 2.67
CA ILE A 180 14.17 12.04 1.34
C ILE A 180 13.23 13.17 0.96
N SER A 181 13.49 13.78 -0.20
CA SER A 181 12.80 14.99 -0.69
C SER A 181 12.53 14.90 -2.19
N PRO A 182 11.43 15.48 -2.71
CA PRO A 182 11.17 15.45 -4.14
C PRO A 182 12.16 16.34 -4.87
N LYS A 183 12.49 16.01 -6.13
CA LYS A 183 13.38 16.85 -6.95
C LYS A 183 12.83 18.27 -7.14
N GLU A 184 11.52 18.43 -7.20
CA GLU A 184 10.86 19.72 -7.39
C GLU A 184 10.49 20.39 -6.07
N VAL A 185 11.47 21.04 -5.45
CA VAL A 185 11.26 21.93 -4.30
C VAL A 185 11.82 23.34 -4.60
N PRO A 186 11.35 24.39 -3.90
CA PRO A 186 11.88 25.73 -4.10
C PRO A 186 13.41 25.79 -3.92
N PRO A 187 14.17 26.52 -4.76
CA PRO A 187 15.64 26.55 -4.72
C PRO A 187 16.22 26.96 -3.36
N GLU A 188 15.57 27.88 -2.66
CA GLU A 188 15.96 28.30 -1.32
C GLU A 188 15.88 27.16 -0.29
N LEU A 189 14.99 26.19 -0.53
CA LEU A 189 14.83 25.04 0.35
C LEU A 189 15.86 23.95 0.05
N VAL A 190 16.20 23.73 -1.23
CA VAL A 190 17.28 22.81 -1.65
C VAL A 190 18.55 23.10 -0.86
N LYS A 191 19.02 24.34 -0.92
CA LYS A 191 20.26 24.76 -0.26
C LYS A 191 20.22 24.51 1.24
N ARG A 192 19.12 24.87 1.90
CA ARG A 192 18.98 24.68 3.36
C ARG A 192 18.96 23.22 3.77
N MET A 193 18.31 22.36 3.00
CA MET A 193 18.27 20.92 3.26
C MET A 193 19.67 20.30 3.14
N GLU A 194 20.40 20.61 2.08
CA GLU A 194 21.75 20.10 1.84
C GLU A 194 22.79 20.63 2.84
N GLU A 195 22.58 21.83 3.39
CA GLU A 195 23.42 22.38 4.46
C GLU A 195 23.25 21.63 5.81
N HIS A 196 22.09 21.03 6.07
CA HIS A 196 21.78 20.40 7.36
C HIS A 196 21.81 18.86 7.31
N PHE A 197 21.51 18.25 6.16
CA PHE A 197 21.30 16.81 6.05
C PHE A 197 21.93 16.22 4.79
N PRO A 198 22.34 14.95 4.82
CA PRO A 198 22.41 14.14 3.61
C PRO A 198 21.02 14.03 2.98
N VAL A 199 20.86 14.48 1.74
CA VAL A 199 19.57 14.45 1.02
C VAL A 199 19.59 13.41 -0.09
N TYR A 200 18.54 12.60 -0.17
CA TYR A 200 18.21 11.81 -1.36
C TYR A 200 17.07 12.48 -2.12
N TRP A 201 17.38 12.96 -3.32
CA TRP A 201 16.43 13.62 -4.22
C TRP A 201 15.67 12.58 -5.04
N LEU A 202 14.50 12.19 -4.55
CA LEU A 202 13.63 11.22 -5.22
C LEU A 202 12.94 11.87 -6.42
N ASP A 203 13.04 11.23 -7.59
CA ASP A 203 12.27 11.62 -8.77
C ASP A 203 10.88 10.99 -8.69
N ASP A 204 9.88 11.79 -8.34
CA ASP A 204 8.48 11.34 -8.23
C ASP A 204 7.69 11.53 -9.53
N ARG A 205 8.36 11.99 -10.61
CA ARG A 205 7.78 12.09 -11.96
C ARG A 205 8.05 10.86 -12.82
N GLN A 206 9.06 10.07 -12.47
CA GLN A 206 9.36 8.82 -13.17
C GLN A 206 8.44 7.67 -12.72
N ASP A 207 8.64 6.49 -13.30
CA ASP A 207 7.95 5.29 -12.85
C ASP A 207 8.24 5.01 -11.36
N CYS A 208 7.20 4.91 -10.52
CA CYS A 208 7.39 4.80 -9.08
C CYS A 208 7.98 3.46 -8.65
N LEU A 209 7.85 2.39 -9.44
CA LEU A 209 8.47 1.09 -9.14
C LEU A 209 9.96 1.13 -9.47
N PHE A 210 10.34 1.86 -10.52
CA PHE A 210 11.74 2.15 -10.81
C PHE A 210 12.37 3.04 -9.71
N ALA A 211 11.70 4.13 -9.35
CA ALA A 211 12.14 4.99 -8.23
C ALA A 211 12.22 4.24 -6.88
N LEU A 212 11.31 3.29 -6.63
CA LEU A 212 11.39 2.40 -5.47
C LEU A 212 12.67 1.56 -5.49
N THR A 213 13.04 1.00 -6.65
CA THR A 213 14.25 0.19 -6.78
C THR A 213 15.50 1.04 -6.48
N GLU A 214 15.61 2.24 -7.07
CA GLU A 214 16.74 3.15 -6.84
C GLU A 214 16.85 3.59 -5.37
N LEU A 215 15.72 3.96 -4.75
CA LEU A 215 15.70 4.33 -3.34
C LEU A 215 16.08 3.13 -2.47
N ALA A 216 15.53 1.95 -2.74
CA ALA A 216 15.78 0.76 -1.95
C ALA A 216 17.24 0.33 -2.02
N ASP A 217 17.88 0.41 -3.18
CA ASP A 217 19.32 0.15 -3.31
C ASP A 217 20.14 1.13 -2.45
N ARG A 218 19.76 2.42 -2.45
CA ARG A 218 20.39 3.43 -1.58
C ARG A 218 20.23 3.12 -0.08
N LEU A 219 19.11 2.51 0.31
CA LEU A 219 18.77 2.17 1.69
C LEU A 219 19.21 0.75 2.10
N ASN A 220 19.87 0.00 1.21
CA ASN A 220 20.17 -1.44 1.40
C ASN A 220 18.91 -2.29 1.65
N LYS A 221 17.85 -2.00 0.89
CA LYS A 221 16.52 -2.62 0.90
C LYS A 221 16.12 -3.22 -0.46
N GLY A 222 17.09 -3.46 -1.34
CA GLY A 222 16.84 -3.91 -2.71
C GLY A 222 16.06 -5.23 -2.79
N GLU A 223 16.29 -6.17 -1.86
CA GLU A 223 15.56 -7.45 -1.84
C GLU A 223 14.09 -7.27 -1.39
N GLU A 224 13.84 -6.43 -0.38
CA GLU A 224 12.48 -6.10 0.05
C GLU A 224 11.70 -5.39 -1.06
N ALA A 225 12.32 -4.44 -1.76
CA ALA A 225 11.69 -3.76 -2.89
C ALA A 225 11.40 -4.73 -4.05
N LYS A 226 12.33 -5.62 -4.40
CA LYS A 226 12.09 -6.65 -5.42
C LYS A 226 10.92 -7.55 -5.04
N GLN A 227 10.88 -8.02 -3.79
CA GLN A 227 9.79 -8.85 -3.29
C GLN A 227 8.44 -8.13 -3.37
N TRP A 228 8.39 -6.87 -2.91
CA TRP A 228 7.19 -6.03 -3.00
C TRP A 228 6.71 -5.84 -4.45
N ILE A 229 7.64 -5.57 -5.38
CA ILE A 229 7.33 -5.39 -6.81
C ILE A 229 6.80 -6.69 -7.42
N MET A 230 7.42 -7.85 -7.11
CA MET A 230 6.93 -9.15 -7.58
C MET A 230 5.51 -9.43 -7.09
N GLU A 231 5.20 -9.12 -5.83
CA GLU A 231 3.85 -9.29 -5.27
C GLU A 231 2.82 -8.35 -5.89
N TYR A 232 3.20 -7.10 -6.19
CA TYR A 232 2.38 -6.17 -6.95
C TYR A 232 2.09 -6.68 -8.36
N GLN A 233 3.12 -7.10 -9.09
CA GLN A 233 2.99 -7.61 -10.46
C GLN A 233 2.13 -8.87 -10.52
N ALA A 234 2.33 -9.83 -9.61
CA ALA A 234 1.51 -11.02 -9.54
C ALA A 234 0.02 -10.68 -9.31
N ARG A 235 -0.26 -9.74 -8.40
CA ARG A 235 -1.62 -9.27 -8.15
C ARG A 235 -2.22 -8.54 -9.35
N LEU A 236 -1.44 -7.71 -10.03
CA LEU A 236 -1.85 -7.02 -11.23
C LEU A 236 -2.26 -8.02 -12.32
N GLU A 237 -1.48 -9.07 -12.53
CA GLU A 237 -1.79 -10.11 -13.51
C GLU A 237 -3.06 -10.91 -13.18
N ASP A 238 -3.32 -11.18 -11.89
CA ASP A 238 -4.57 -11.78 -11.46
C ASP A 238 -5.78 -10.89 -11.81
N ILE A 239 -5.65 -9.58 -11.55
CA ILE A 239 -6.70 -8.61 -11.83
C ILE A 239 -6.89 -8.41 -13.34
N ARG A 240 -5.82 -8.32 -14.13
CA ARG A 240 -5.90 -8.26 -15.59
C ARG A 240 -6.65 -9.45 -16.17
N ARG A 241 -6.35 -10.67 -15.70
CA ARG A 241 -7.06 -11.89 -16.11
C ARG A 241 -8.54 -11.86 -15.76
N ALA A 242 -8.88 -11.37 -14.56
CA ALA A 242 -10.27 -11.27 -14.13
C ALA A 242 -11.07 -10.21 -14.89
N LEU A 243 -10.44 -9.07 -15.21
CA LEU A 243 -11.05 -7.99 -16.00
C LEU A 243 -11.22 -8.35 -17.48
N ASN A 244 -10.26 -9.09 -18.04
CA ASN A 244 -10.27 -9.57 -19.43
C ASN A 244 -10.40 -8.42 -20.47
N TRP A 245 -9.69 -7.32 -20.26
CA TRP A 245 -9.73 -6.14 -21.14
C TRP A 245 -8.83 -6.23 -22.37
N GLU A 246 -7.99 -7.27 -22.50
CA GLU A 246 -7.06 -7.38 -23.64
C GLU A 246 -7.77 -7.50 -24.99
N ALA A 247 -8.96 -8.12 -25.02
CA ALA A 247 -9.74 -8.29 -26.24
C ALA A 247 -10.61 -7.06 -26.60
N ASP A 248 -11.12 -6.37 -25.58
CA ASP A 248 -12.02 -5.22 -25.73
C ASP A 248 -11.83 -4.23 -24.56
N PRO A 249 -10.82 -3.35 -24.64
CA PRO A 249 -10.50 -2.46 -23.53
C PRO A 249 -11.56 -1.35 -23.41
N PRO A 250 -12.13 -1.12 -22.22
CA PRO A 250 -13.18 -0.12 -22.04
C PRO A 250 -12.63 1.29 -22.21
N ARG A 251 -13.45 2.20 -22.74
CA ARG A 251 -13.16 3.63 -22.69
C ARG A 251 -13.47 4.17 -21.29
N MET A 252 -12.43 4.64 -20.61
CA MET A 252 -12.49 5.12 -19.24
C MET A 252 -12.20 6.61 -19.14
N MET A 253 -12.90 7.26 -18.23
CA MET A 253 -12.62 8.65 -17.86
C MET A 253 -12.58 8.80 -16.35
N VAL A 254 -11.67 9.64 -15.85
CA VAL A 254 -11.72 10.12 -14.48
C VAL A 254 -12.10 11.60 -14.53
N ILE A 255 -13.12 11.97 -13.75
CA ILE A 255 -13.49 13.37 -13.54
C ILE A 255 -13.25 13.78 -12.09
N ARG A 256 -12.85 15.02 -11.91
CA ARG A 256 -12.73 15.67 -10.61
C ARG A 256 -13.79 16.77 -10.53
N ILE A 257 -14.57 16.78 -9.46
CA ILE A 257 -15.54 17.83 -9.18
C ILE A 257 -14.98 18.68 -8.04
N TYR A 258 -14.82 19.98 -8.31
CA TYR A 258 -14.39 20.95 -7.32
C TYR A 258 -15.23 22.21 -7.46
N GLN A 259 -15.96 22.53 -6.39
CA GLN A 259 -16.94 23.60 -6.36
C GLN A 259 -18.00 23.39 -7.47
N GLN A 260 -18.28 24.41 -8.27
CA GLN A 260 -19.24 24.34 -9.38
C GLN A 260 -18.64 23.82 -10.70
N ARG A 261 -17.43 23.26 -10.66
CA ARG A 261 -16.66 22.94 -11.87
C ARG A 261 -16.34 21.45 -11.97
N ILE A 262 -16.31 20.95 -13.20
CA ILE A 262 -15.88 19.60 -13.55
C ILE A 262 -14.58 19.68 -14.32
N PHE A 263 -13.66 18.78 -13.98
CA PHE A 263 -12.38 18.65 -14.64
C PHE A 263 -12.22 17.25 -15.20
N ALA A 264 -11.84 17.12 -16.47
CA ALA A 264 -11.19 15.90 -16.94
C ALA A 264 -9.86 15.79 -16.18
N TYR A 265 -9.59 14.64 -15.56
CA TYR A 265 -8.49 14.50 -14.62
C TYR A 265 -7.63 13.26 -14.90
N CYS A 266 -6.33 13.44 -14.96
CA CYS A 266 -5.35 12.36 -15.06
C CYS A 266 -4.04 12.80 -14.40
N ASN A 267 -3.65 12.10 -13.33
CA ASN A 267 -2.36 12.23 -12.67
C ASN A 267 -1.49 10.99 -12.93
N SER A 268 -0.25 10.98 -12.43
CA SER A 268 0.68 9.87 -12.66
C SER A 268 0.14 8.52 -12.18
N GLY A 269 -0.58 8.46 -11.06
CA GLY A 269 -1.16 7.22 -10.54
C GLY A 269 -2.27 6.67 -11.44
N ILE A 270 -3.18 7.54 -11.88
CA ILE A 270 -4.25 7.20 -12.83
C ILE A 270 -3.66 6.73 -14.16
N GLN A 271 -2.69 7.48 -14.69
CA GLN A 271 -2.04 7.15 -15.95
C GLN A 271 -1.32 5.80 -15.87
N HIS A 272 -0.56 5.58 -14.80
CA HIS A 272 0.17 4.34 -14.56
C HIS A 272 -0.80 3.17 -14.42
N LEU A 273 -1.78 3.25 -13.53
CA LEU A 273 -2.64 2.10 -13.25
C LEU A 273 -3.68 1.85 -14.33
N LEU A 274 -4.57 2.81 -14.58
CA LEU A 274 -5.75 2.57 -15.42
C LEU A 274 -5.37 2.39 -16.88
N PHE A 275 -4.48 3.24 -17.40
CA PHE A 275 -4.21 3.30 -18.83
C PHE A 275 -2.99 2.46 -19.23
N LYS A 276 -1.91 2.45 -18.44
CA LYS A 276 -0.71 1.67 -18.75
C LYS A 276 -0.81 0.22 -18.24
N ASP A 277 -1.10 -0.01 -16.96
CA ASP A 277 -1.05 -1.35 -16.36
C ASP A 277 -2.29 -2.19 -16.70
N LEU A 278 -3.48 -1.62 -16.58
CA LEU A 278 -4.75 -2.31 -16.85
C LEU A 278 -5.19 -2.23 -18.31
N GLY A 279 -4.66 -1.27 -19.09
CA GLY A 279 -4.89 -1.16 -20.52
C GLY A 279 -6.23 -0.54 -20.92
N ALA A 280 -6.89 0.22 -20.04
CA ALA A 280 -8.08 0.98 -20.44
C ALA A 280 -7.73 2.08 -21.44
N VAL A 281 -8.69 2.42 -22.31
CA VAL A 281 -8.51 3.50 -23.30
C VAL A 281 -9.03 4.81 -22.70
N PRO A 282 -8.25 5.91 -22.65
CA PRO A 282 -8.75 7.18 -22.15
C PRO A 282 -9.85 7.74 -23.06
N SER A 283 -11.01 8.09 -22.49
CA SER A 283 -12.09 8.74 -23.23
C SER A 283 -11.77 10.18 -23.62
N TYR A 284 -10.89 10.85 -22.87
CA TYR A 284 -10.45 12.22 -23.09
C TYR A 284 -8.98 12.21 -23.54
N GLU A 285 -8.76 12.51 -24.82
CA GLU A 285 -7.44 12.51 -25.45
C GLU A 285 -6.67 13.78 -25.10
N HIS A 286 -5.50 13.62 -24.48
CA HIS A 286 -4.61 14.71 -24.13
C HIS A 286 -3.18 14.18 -23.94
N ASP A 287 -2.19 14.99 -24.27
CA ASP A 287 -0.78 14.64 -24.05
C ASP A 287 -0.44 14.77 -22.56
N GLY A 288 0.05 13.69 -21.96
CA GLY A 288 0.51 13.68 -20.57
C GLY A 288 -0.60 13.82 -19.53
N LEU A 289 -0.25 14.44 -18.39
CA LEU A 289 -1.14 14.64 -17.24
C LEU A 289 -2.04 15.85 -17.46
N TYR A 290 -3.27 15.82 -16.93
CA TYR A 290 -4.23 16.90 -17.14
C TYR A 290 -5.21 17.08 -15.98
N ASN A 291 -5.69 18.32 -15.83
CA ASN A 291 -6.77 18.71 -14.93
C ASN A 291 -7.56 19.84 -15.60
N ASN A 292 -8.13 19.54 -16.76
CA ASN A 292 -8.73 20.52 -17.66
C ASN A 292 -10.21 20.68 -17.34
N GLU A 293 -10.67 21.91 -17.16
CA GLU A 293 -12.09 22.20 -16.94
C GLU A 293 -12.89 21.80 -18.19
N ILE A 294 -13.99 21.07 -17.98
CA ILE A 294 -14.92 20.64 -19.04
C ILE A 294 -16.35 21.00 -18.66
N THR A 295 -17.16 21.29 -19.68
CA THR A 295 -18.61 21.51 -19.50
C THR A 295 -19.38 20.19 -19.50
N PHE A 296 -20.63 20.23 -19.04
CA PHE A 296 -21.53 19.07 -19.12
C PHE A 296 -21.78 18.66 -20.57
N ASP A 297 -21.95 19.63 -21.46
CA ASP A 297 -22.15 19.35 -22.89
C ASP A 297 -20.94 18.60 -23.47
N GLN A 298 -19.72 19.04 -23.15
CA GLN A 298 -18.51 18.35 -23.58
C GLN A 298 -18.44 16.93 -23.02
N LEU A 299 -18.74 16.73 -21.74
CA LEU A 299 -18.76 15.40 -21.12
C LEU A 299 -19.80 14.49 -21.81
N SER A 300 -21.00 14.99 -22.10
CA SER A 300 -22.10 14.23 -22.71
C SER A 300 -21.81 13.73 -24.13
N GLN A 301 -20.87 14.37 -24.83
CA GLN A 301 -20.46 14.02 -26.19
C GLN A 301 -19.36 12.95 -26.23
N LEU A 302 -18.72 12.65 -25.10
CA LEU A 302 -17.65 11.66 -25.02
C LEU A 302 -18.22 10.24 -24.93
N LYS A 303 -17.56 9.30 -25.62
CA LYS A 303 -17.80 7.88 -25.40
C LYS A 303 -17.06 7.44 -24.13
N VAL A 304 -17.83 7.21 -23.07
CA VAL A 304 -17.35 6.77 -21.75
C VAL A 304 -18.09 5.50 -21.36
N ASP A 305 -17.36 4.38 -21.32
CA ASP A 305 -17.90 3.07 -20.94
C ASP A 305 -17.85 2.88 -19.41
N LYS A 306 -16.82 3.43 -18.74
CA LYS A 306 -16.73 3.51 -17.28
C LYS A 306 -16.24 4.88 -16.83
N LEU A 307 -16.91 5.47 -15.83
CA LEU A 307 -16.61 6.80 -15.32
C LEU A 307 -16.22 6.75 -13.85
N PHE A 308 -15.00 7.18 -13.54
CA PHE A 308 -14.54 7.38 -12.16
C PHE A 308 -14.74 8.84 -11.78
N THR A 309 -15.31 9.11 -10.62
CA THR A 309 -15.64 10.46 -10.16
C THR A 309 -15.01 10.72 -8.80
N ILE A 310 -14.16 11.74 -8.73
CA ILE A 310 -13.57 12.24 -7.48
C ILE A 310 -14.31 13.51 -7.09
N ILE A 311 -15.00 13.48 -5.95
CA ILE A 311 -15.78 14.61 -5.44
C ILE A 311 -14.99 15.26 -4.31
N CYS A 312 -14.66 16.54 -4.44
CA CYS A 312 -13.99 17.26 -3.37
C CYS A 312 -14.91 17.36 -2.12
N PRO A 313 -14.33 17.41 -0.91
CA PRO A 313 -15.08 17.24 0.34
C PRO A 313 -15.92 18.48 0.74
N ASP A 314 -15.94 19.55 -0.05
CA ASP A 314 -16.80 20.71 0.19
C ASP A 314 -18.27 20.48 -0.23
N ASP A 315 -19.18 21.22 0.40
CA ASP A 315 -20.63 21.10 0.14
C ASP A 315 -20.99 21.45 -1.30
N GLU A 316 -20.27 22.39 -1.89
CA GLU A 316 -20.51 22.88 -3.25
C GLU A 316 -20.23 21.79 -4.29
N SER A 317 -19.12 21.07 -4.15
CA SER A 317 -18.78 19.92 -5.00
C SER A 317 -19.83 18.80 -4.90
N ARG A 318 -20.33 18.52 -3.69
CA ARG A 318 -21.42 17.54 -3.49
C ARG A 318 -22.71 17.98 -4.16
N ALA A 319 -23.05 19.27 -4.06
CA ALA A 319 -24.22 19.83 -4.73
C ALA A 319 -24.10 19.72 -6.25
N THR A 320 -22.93 20.04 -6.82
CA THR A 320 -22.63 19.87 -8.24
C THR A 320 -22.78 18.41 -8.68
N TRP A 321 -22.27 17.46 -7.90
CA TRP A 321 -22.45 16.03 -8.17
C TRP A 321 -23.93 15.63 -8.20
N HIS A 322 -24.70 16.05 -7.20
CA HIS A 322 -26.15 15.78 -7.15
C HIS A 322 -26.93 16.41 -8.30
N HIS A 323 -26.49 17.56 -8.81
CA HIS A 323 -27.08 18.17 -10.00
C HIS A 323 -26.74 17.37 -11.25
N LEU A 324 -25.47 17.00 -11.43
CA LEU A 324 -24.99 16.21 -12.56
C LEU A 324 -25.73 14.87 -12.70
N GLN A 325 -25.98 14.16 -11.59
CA GLN A 325 -26.74 12.89 -11.60
C GLN A 325 -28.20 13.02 -12.08
N ARG A 326 -28.76 14.24 -12.09
CA ARG A 326 -30.12 14.54 -12.56
C ARG A 326 -30.16 15.07 -13.98
N ASP A 327 -29.01 15.46 -14.53
CA ASP A 327 -28.90 15.99 -15.88
C ASP A 327 -29.24 14.93 -16.94
N ALA A 328 -29.93 15.35 -17.98
CA ALA A 328 -30.40 14.46 -19.04
C ALA A 328 -29.24 13.97 -19.93
N GLY A 329 -28.26 14.83 -20.22
CA GLY A 329 -27.07 14.47 -20.98
C GLY A 329 -26.19 13.49 -20.22
N PHE A 330 -25.98 13.72 -18.92
CA PHE A 330 -25.24 12.82 -18.06
C PHE A 330 -25.91 11.45 -17.91
N ARG A 331 -27.23 11.39 -17.75
CA ARG A 331 -28.01 10.14 -17.77
C ARG A 331 -27.97 9.43 -19.13
N GLY A 332 -27.71 10.18 -20.20
CA GLY A 332 -27.53 9.67 -21.55
C GLY A 332 -26.18 9.01 -21.81
N LEU A 333 -25.17 9.19 -20.94
CA LEU A 333 -23.87 8.53 -21.07
C LEU A 333 -24.01 7.01 -20.97
N GLU A 334 -23.23 6.28 -21.77
CA GLU A 334 -23.20 4.82 -21.73
C GLU A 334 -22.80 4.29 -20.34
N ALA A 335 -21.81 4.91 -19.70
CA ALA A 335 -21.46 4.61 -18.32
C ALA A 335 -22.63 4.80 -17.35
N SER A 336 -23.47 5.82 -17.55
CA SER A 336 -24.63 6.09 -16.68
C SER A 336 -25.76 5.07 -16.89
N LYS A 337 -26.08 4.79 -18.16
CA LYS A 337 -27.10 3.80 -18.54
C LYS A 337 -26.79 2.40 -18.01
N HIS A 338 -25.52 2.01 -18.02
CA HIS A 338 -25.05 0.69 -17.59
C HIS A 338 -24.55 0.65 -16.14
N GLN A 339 -24.83 1.68 -15.34
CA GLN A 339 -24.43 1.77 -13.93
C GLN A 339 -22.91 1.60 -13.71
N GLN A 340 -22.10 2.05 -14.66
CA GLN A 340 -20.63 2.02 -14.65
C GLN A 340 -20.05 3.36 -14.17
N ILE A 341 -20.66 3.95 -13.13
CA ILE A 341 -20.21 5.18 -12.49
C ILE A 341 -19.68 4.82 -11.11
N TYR A 342 -18.42 5.13 -10.86
CA TYR A 342 -17.70 4.78 -9.65
C TYR A 342 -17.24 6.05 -8.94
N VAL A 343 -17.71 6.28 -7.72
CA VAL A 343 -17.24 7.39 -6.89
C VAL A 343 -16.02 6.90 -6.12
N VAL A 344 -14.87 7.54 -6.33
CA VAL A 344 -13.62 7.18 -5.65
C VAL A 344 -13.13 8.34 -4.77
N HIS A 345 -12.45 8.00 -3.68
CA HIS A 345 -11.95 8.99 -2.73
C HIS A 345 -10.62 9.58 -3.20
N SER A 346 -10.26 10.78 -2.69
CA SER A 346 -8.96 11.39 -3.00
C SER A 346 -7.78 10.57 -2.50
N ASP A 347 -7.95 9.82 -1.43
CA ASP A 347 -6.97 8.82 -0.97
C ASP A 347 -7.49 7.44 -1.40
N PRO A 348 -6.73 6.63 -2.17
CA PRO A 348 -5.35 6.86 -2.65
C PRO A 348 -5.23 7.64 -3.97
N TRP A 349 -6.33 8.00 -4.65
CA TRP A 349 -6.32 8.43 -6.06
C TRP A 349 -5.60 9.74 -6.40
N PHE A 350 -5.17 10.54 -5.41
CA PHE A 350 -4.34 11.73 -5.60
C PHE A 350 -2.85 11.48 -5.29
N GLU A 351 -2.51 10.34 -4.70
CA GLU A 351 -1.15 9.97 -4.38
C GLU A 351 -0.54 9.13 -5.50
N TYR A 352 0.72 9.41 -5.84
CA TYR A 352 1.52 8.53 -6.68
C TYR A 352 2.72 8.03 -5.88
N SER A 353 2.62 6.77 -5.48
CA SER A 353 3.63 6.00 -4.75
C SER A 353 3.39 4.51 -4.98
N PRO A 354 4.36 3.62 -4.71
CA PRO A 354 4.14 2.17 -4.85
C PRO A 354 2.92 1.69 -4.06
N VAL A 355 2.80 2.14 -2.81
CA VAL A 355 1.67 1.76 -1.93
C VAL A 355 0.34 2.31 -2.43
N ALA A 356 0.31 3.56 -2.91
CA ALA A 356 -0.90 4.12 -3.49
C ALA A 356 -1.35 3.33 -4.72
N LEU A 357 -0.43 2.94 -5.62
CA LEU A 357 -0.75 2.08 -6.76
C LEU A 357 -1.37 0.74 -6.34
N ARG A 358 -0.77 0.07 -5.35
CA ARG A 358 -1.32 -1.18 -4.81
C ARG A 358 -2.74 -0.97 -4.29
N ARG A 359 -2.98 0.10 -3.53
CA ARG A 359 -4.31 0.39 -2.97
C ARG A 359 -5.34 0.73 -4.04
N MET A 360 -4.96 1.55 -5.02
CA MET A 360 -5.82 1.84 -6.18
C MET A 360 -6.17 0.57 -6.95
N LEU A 361 -5.20 -0.34 -7.14
CA LEU A 361 -5.41 -1.63 -7.80
C LEU A 361 -6.42 -2.50 -7.03
N GLU A 362 -6.34 -2.56 -5.69
CA GLU A 362 -7.33 -3.28 -4.87
C GLU A 362 -8.73 -2.62 -4.92
N GLU A 363 -8.82 -1.29 -4.92
CA GLU A 363 -10.11 -0.61 -5.10
C GLU A 363 -10.73 -0.90 -6.47
N VAL A 364 -9.91 -0.90 -7.53
CA VAL A 364 -10.35 -1.32 -8.87
C VAL A 364 -10.85 -2.75 -8.86
N ALA A 365 -10.15 -3.67 -8.20
CA ALA A 365 -10.58 -5.07 -8.10
C ALA A 365 -11.95 -5.19 -7.45
N VAL A 366 -12.19 -4.46 -6.35
CA VAL A 366 -13.48 -4.46 -5.64
C VAL A 366 -14.60 -3.86 -6.49
N MET A 367 -14.31 -2.82 -7.28
CA MET A 367 -15.33 -2.12 -8.05
C MET A 367 -15.67 -2.79 -9.38
N LEU A 368 -14.69 -3.40 -10.05
CA LEU A 368 -14.81 -3.78 -11.46
C LEU A 368 -14.81 -5.28 -11.72
N ILE A 369 -14.42 -6.11 -10.74
CA ILE A 369 -14.46 -7.56 -10.86
C ILE A 369 -15.77 -8.06 -10.21
N PRO A 370 -16.60 -8.82 -10.94
CA PRO A 370 -17.89 -9.31 -10.47
C PRO A 370 -17.83 -10.40 -9.40
#